data_AF-A0A3L7NTG3-F1
#
_entry.id   AF-A0A3L7NTG3-F1
#
_cell.length_a   1.000
_cell.length_b   1.000
_cell.length_c   1.000
_cell.angle_alpha   90.00
_cell.angle_beta   90.00
_cell.angle_gamma   90.00
#
_symmetry.space_group_name_H-M   'P 1'
#
loop_
_entity.id
_entity.type
_entity.pdbx_description
1 polymer ?
#
loop_
_entity_poly.entity_id
_entity_poly.type
_entity_poly.pdbx_seq_one_letter_code
_entity_poly.pdbx_strand_id
1 'polypeptide(L)'
;MSNPLTSSPPEPLQEEFFLTDAALLRRWFPWLHIPSSLRMAFDPRKIALAMLALVLLSLPNLLRSWSLEEKAPVHLDRPFPWERGYLYQDVPVPQPHADQILADPWSAIRMAVSQGPQTFTPLTQVLQQGQQLIESKFHWKESSIHLIELLWTWFVWAVVGTILCRLTALDFMGRDVGWGEAWRYCRKRVVSAFASPLLPMIGIAAFWLPCVFAGWVSRMPGLGEPLIAGCWFFLWLCGAVLALLLMGLTFCWPLMIATVGVEGTDAFDGLSRSYNYLFSRPWYVVWMSCVILFIGGCTLFGVRWLAGQAEYLTLMSFGSGASPSTLNTFQTVNPVDPVFTHNLLQFSRGIITLAVNAFAHSFFWVAATIMFLLLRKSVDATPLDQLTEDRQSTLGELPIVGMAAAERREQEATPRTGE
;
A
#
# COMPACT_ATOMS: atom_id res chain seq x y z
N MET A 1 45.82 -40.18 6.48
CA MET A 1 45.70 -39.40 5.24
C MET A 1 44.57 -39.99 4.42
N SER A 2 43.39 -39.40 4.48
CA SER A 2 42.31 -39.58 3.49
C SER A 2 41.37 -38.38 3.63
N ASN A 3 41.33 -37.56 2.57
CA ASN A 3 40.59 -36.32 2.48
C ASN A 3 39.07 -36.55 2.64
N PRO A 4 38.34 -35.65 3.34
CA PRO A 4 36.89 -35.65 3.30
C PRO A 4 36.39 -35.09 1.96
N LEU A 5 35.29 -35.68 1.51
CA LEU A 5 34.55 -35.44 0.29
C LEU A 5 34.36 -33.94 -0.01
N THR A 6 34.89 -33.52 -1.15
CA THR A 6 34.44 -32.33 -1.86
C THR A 6 32.98 -32.53 -2.27
N SER A 7 32.04 -31.88 -1.57
CA SER A 7 30.67 -31.73 -2.04
C SER A 7 30.67 -30.80 -3.25
N SER A 8 30.64 -31.37 -4.45
CA SER A 8 30.29 -30.63 -5.66
C SER A 8 28.93 -29.94 -5.46
N PRO A 9 28.73 -28.70 -5.94
CA PRO A 9 27.40 -28.11 -5.95
C PRO A 9 26.46 -29.03 -6.76
N PRO A 10 25.22 -29.27 -6.30
CA PRO A 10 24.29 -30.13 -7.02
C PRO A 10 24.07 -29.61 -8.44
N GLU A 11 24.08 -30.50 -9.43
CA GLU A 11 23.76 -30.16 -10.80
C GLU A 11 22.33 -29.57 -10.88
N PRO A 12 22.08 -28.57 -11.75
CA PRO A 12 20.77 -27.90 -11.86
C PRO A 12 19.61 -28.87 -12.20
N LEU A 13 19.91 -30.04 -12.78
CA LEU A 13 18.93 -31.10 -13.06
C LEU A 13 18.46 -31.82 -11.78
N GLN A 14 19.27 -31.88 -10.73
CA GLN A 14 18.88 -32.51 -9.47
C GLN A 14 17.91 -31.62 -8.69
N GLU A 15 18.07 -30.30 -8.74
CA GLU A 15 17.11 -29.36 -8.11
C GLU A 15 15.72 -29.44 -8.75
N GLU A 16 15.63 -29.65 -10.07
CA GLU A 16 14.33 -29.77 -10.77
C GLU A 16 13.51 -30.98 -10.32
N PHE A 17 14.16 -32.08 -9.92
CA PHE A 17 13.48 -33.31 -9.52
C PHE A 17 12.78 -33.20 -8.15
N PHE A 18 13.22 -32.29 -7.27
CA PHE A 18 12.69 -32.14 -5.91
C PHE A 18 11.68 -30.98 -5.76
N LEU A 19 11.39 -30.25 -6.83
CA LEU A 19 10.39 -29.19 -6.78
C LEU A 19 8.98 -29.79 -6.87
N THR A 20 8.14 -29.48 -5.88
CA THR A 20 6.69 -29.78 -5.96
C THR A 20 6.07 -29.17 -7.23
N ASP A 21 5.01 -29.77 -7.77
CA ASP A 21 4.30 -29.25 -8.96
C ASP A 21 3.91 -27.77 -8.82
N ALA A 22 3.54 -27.36 -7.60
CA ALA A 22 3.24 -25.97 -7.27
C ALA A 22 4.46 -25.04 -7.38
N ALA A 23 5.65 -25.51 -7.00
CA ALA A 23 6.89 -24.75 -7.12
C ALA A 23 7.33 -24.62 -8.58
N LEU A 24 7.15 -25.68 -9.39
CA LEU A 24 7.36 -25.63 -10.83
C LEU A 24 6.42 -24.61 -11.48
N LEU A 25 5.12 -24.66 -11.20
CA LEU A 25 4.16 -23.68 -11.74
C LEU A 25 4.52 -22.24 -11.38
N ARG A 26 4.94 -21.96 -10.14
CA ARG A 26 5.39 -20.63 -9.71
C ARG A 26 6.68 -20.16 -10.40
N ARG A 27 7.57 -21.09 -10.76
CA ARG A 27 8.77 -20.78 -11.54
C ARG A 27 8.42 -20.32 -12.95
N TRP A 28 7.45 -20.99 -13.59
CA TRP A 28 6.99 -20.68 -14.96
C TRP A 28 6.04 -19.48 -15.02
N PHE A 29 5.17 -19.34 -14.03
CA PHE A 29 4.21 -18.25 -13.90
C PHE A 29 4.42 -17.51 -12.57
N PRO A 30 5.37 -16.54 -12.52
CA PRO A 30 5.72 -15.83 -11.29
C PRO A 30 4.54 -15.10 -10.62
N TRP A 31 3.53 -14.68 -11.39
CA TRP A 31 2.33 -14.05 -10.84
C TRP A 31 1.50 -14.97 -9.92
N LEU A 32 1.73 -16.30 -9.93
CA LEU A 32 1.15 -17.25 -8.98
C LEU A 32 1.68 -17.09 -7.55
N HIS A 33 2.61 -16.16 -7.32
CA HIS A 33 2.98 -15.69 -5.99
C HIS A 33 1.98 -14.67 -5.42
N ILE A 34 1.16 -14.01 -6.23
CA ILE A 34 0.17 -13.02 -5.76
C ILE A 34 -0.80 -13.65 -4.73
N PRO A 35 -1.37 -14.85 -4.91
CA PRO A 35 -2.23 -15.47 -3.89
C PRO A 35 -1.58 -15.63 -2.50
N SER A 36 -0.24 -15.71 -2.40
CA SER A 36 0.42 -15.74 -1.09
C SER A 36 0.32 -14.41 -0.32
N SER A 37 0.00 -13.30 -1.01
CA SER A 37 -0.27 -12.01 -0.39
C SER A 37 -1.40 -12.10 0.64
N LEU A 38 -2.40 -12.96 0.40
CA LEU A 38 -3.53 -13.18 1.30
C LEU A 38 -3.07 -13.62 2.67
N ARG A 39 -2.33 -14.74 2.71
CA ARG A 39 -1.81 -15.30 3.96
C ARG A 39 -0.92 -14.30 4.69
N MET A 40 -0.08 -13.58 3.94
CA MET A 40 0.82 -12.59 4.51
C MET A 40 0.08 -11.36 5.05
N ALA A 41 -1.01 -10.94 4.42
CA ALA A 41 -1.83 -9.80 4.84
C ALA A 41 -2.64 -10.07 6.11
N PHE A 42 -2.99 -11.34 6.38
CA PHE A 42 -3.63 -11.80 7.62
C PHE A 42 -2.69 -11.85 8.82
N ASP A 43 -1.40 -11.62 8.63
CA ASP A 43 -0.45 -11.54 9.74
C ASP A 43 -0.91 -10.45 10.74
N PRO A 44 -1.14 -10.81 12.02
CA PRO A 44 -1.62 -9.87 13.03
C PRO A 44 -0.70 -8.65 13.17
N ARG A 45 0.59 -8.82 12.85
CA ARG A 45 1.56 -7.73 12.87
C ARG A 45 1.23 -6.64 11.86
N LYS A 46 0.91 -7.05 10.64
CA LYS A 46 0.59 -6.14 9.54
C LYS A 46 -0.79 -5.50 9.72
N ILE A 47 -1.76 -6.26 10.23
CA ILE A 47 -3.08 -5.73 10.58
C ILE A 47 -2.96 -4.64 11.65
N ALA A 48 -2.20 -4.88 12.73
CA ALA A 48 -2.00 -3.88 13.79
C ALA A 48 -1.27 -2.62 13.31
N LEU A 49 -0.26 -2.75 12.43
CA LEU A 49 0.34 -1.59 11.75
C LEU A 49 -0.67 -0.82 10.90
N ALA A 50 -1.50 -1.52 10.14
CA ALA A 50 -2.52 -0.90 9.32
C ALA A 50 -3.60 -0.20 10.17
N MET A 51 -4.01 -0.79 11.31
CA MET A 51 -4.90 -0.12 12.27
C MET A 51 -4.28 1.16 12.81
N LEU A 52 -2.99 1.11 13.21
CA LEU A 52 -2.26 2.29 13.66
C LEU A 52 -2.20 3.36 12.57
N ALA A 53 -1.90 2.98 11.32
CA ALA A 53 -1.93 3.91 10.18
C ALA A 53 -3.31 4.56 10.01
N LEU A 54 -4.39 3.79 10.05
CA LEU A 54 -5.75 4.34 9.93
C LEU A 54 -6.07 5.34 11.04
N VAL A 55 -5.69 5.05 12.28
CA VAL A 55 -5.83 6.00 13.40
C VAL A 55 -5.00 7.26 13.15
N LEU A 56 -3.74 7.14 12.74
CA LEU A 56 -2.88 8.28 12.42
C LEU A 56 -3.42 9.12 11.26
N LEU A 57 -3.97 8.49 10.22
CA LEU A 57 -4.59 9.18 9.08
C LEU A 57 -5.85 9.94 9.48
N SER A 58 -6.55 9.51 10.53
CA SER A 58 -7.75 10.19 11.04
C SER A 58 -7.45 11.42 11.92
N LEU A 59 -6.19 11.61 12.36
CA LEU A 59 -5.81 12.69 13.27
C LEU A 59 -6.17 14.10 12.77
N PRO A 60 -5.94 14.50 11.50
CA PRO A 60 -6.32 15.82 11.01
C PRO A 60 -7.83 16.09 11.14
N ASN A 61 -8.66 15.09 10.81
CA ASN A 61 -10.11 15.19 10.91
C ASN A 61 -10.58 15.22 12.37
N LEU A 62 -9.93 14.44 13.24
CA LEU A 62 -10.21 14.42 14.67
C LEU A 62 -9.87 15.77 15.32
N LEU A 63 -8.71 16.35 15.01
CA LEU A 63 -8.33 17.70 15.46
C LEU A 63 -9.29 18.78 14.97
N ARG A 64 -9.76 18.68 13.71
CA ARG A 64 -10.77 19.60 13.17
C ARG A 64 -12.10 19.48 13.90
N SER A 65 -12.53 18.25 14.18
CA SER A 65 -13.78 17.99 14.91
C SER A 65 -13.76 18.56 16.33
N TRP A 66 -12.59 18.57 16.98
CA TRP A 66 -12.41 19.16 18.32
C TRP A 66 -12.24 20.67 18.29
N SER A 67 -11.69 21.23 17.20
CA SER A 67 -11.42 22.67 17.07
C SER A 67 -12.65 23.49 16.66
N LEU A 68 -13.67 22.88 16.05
CA LEU A 68 -14.85 23.58 15.53
C LEU A 68 -16.09 23.23 16.37
N GLU A 69 -16.05 23.61 17.64
CA GLU A 69 -17.17 23.43 18.59
C GLU A 69 -18.26 24.51 18.46
N GLU A 70 -18.17 25.43 17.48
CA GLU A 70 -19.24 26.40 17.21
C GLU A 70 -19.59 26.50 15.72
N LYS A 71 -20.84 26.12 15.42
CA LYS A 71 -21.65 26.50 14.23
C LYS A 71 -21.43 25.71 12.92
N ALA A 72 -21.65 24.40 12.97
CA ALA A 72 -22.39 23.61 11.97
C ALA A 72 -22.15 22.14 12.28
N PRO A 73 -23.07 21.20 11.96
CA PRO A 73 -22.67 19.83 11.79
C PRO A 73 -21.60 19.84 10.70
N VAL A 74 -20.34 19.61 11.06
CA VAL A 74 -19.30 19.32 10.08
C VAL A 74 -19.76 18.02 9.44
N HIS A 75 -20.35 18.10 8.25
CA HIS A 75 -20.45 16.95 7.38
C HIS A 75 -19.01 16.56 7.09
N LEU A 76 -18.47 15.63 7.87
CA LEU A 76 -17.20 15.01 7.55
C LEU A 76 -17.42 14.36 6.18
N ASP A 77 -16.72 14.87 5.16
CA ASP A 77 -16.79 14.31 3.79
C ASP A 77 -16.42 12.82 3.78
N ARG A 78 -15.73 12.33 4.83
CA ARG A 78 -15.45 10.91 5.03
C ARG A 78 -15.70 10.46 6.47
N PRO A 79 -16.40 9.33 6.67
CA PRO A 79 -16.56 8.69 7.97
C PRO A 79 -15.22 8.22 8.54
N PHE A 80 -15.16 8.05 9.86
CA PHE A 80 -13.94 7.58 10.53
C PHE A 80 -13.66 6.11 10.20
N PRO A 81 -12.40 5.64 10.27
CA PRO A 81 -12.05 4.26 9.86
C PRO A 81 -12.63 3.16 10.76
N TRP A 82 -13.14 3.51 11.95
CA TRP A 82 -13.88 2.61 12.84
C TRP A 82 -15.41 2.65 12.59
N GLU A 83 -15.88 3.47 11.66
CA GLU A 83 -17.29 3.51 11.27
C GLU A 83 -17.55 2.61 10.07
N ARG A 84 -18.73 1.99 10.03
CA ARG A 84 -19.12 1.10 8.92
C ARG A 84 -19.04 1.83 7.58
N GLY A 85 -19.41 3.10 7.52
CA GLY A 85 -19.38 3.89 6.29
C GLY A 85 -18.00 4.02 5.61
N TYR A 86 -16.89 3.78 6.31
CA TYR A 86 -15.55 4.03 5.76
C TYR A 86 -15.23 3.26 4.48
N LEU A 87 -15.51 1.96 4.45
CA LEU A 87 -15.40 1.15 3.24
C LEU A 87 -16.73 0.55 2.78
N TYR A 88 -17.83 0.68 3.54
CA TYR A 88 -19.13 0.08 3.19
C TYR A 88 -20.08 1.05 2.46
N GLN A 89 -19.66 2.27 2.13
CA GLN A 89 -20.51 3.27 1.46
C GLN A 89 -21.28 2.72 0.24
N ASP A 90 -20.68 1.81 -0.54
CA ASP A 90 -21.27 1.24 -1.76
C ASP A 90 -21.69 -0.24 -1.64
N VAL A 91 -21.68 -0.83 -0.43
CA VAL A 91 -21.99 -2.26 -0.24
C VAL A 91 -23.39 -2.42 0.36
N PRO A 92 -24.32 -3.14 -0.28
CA PRO A 92 -25.63 -3.43 0.30
C PRO A 92 -25.49 -4.15 1.64
N VAL A 93 -26.13 -3.61 2.67
CA VAL A 93 -26.32 -4.24 3.98
C VAL A 93 -27.81 -4.59 4.08
N PRO A 94 -28.19 -5.85 4.38
CA PRO A 94 -27.38 -6.93 4.97
C PRO A 94 -26.48 -7.70 3.98
N GLN A 95 -25.37 -8.23 4.47
CA GLN A 95 -24.58 -9.23 3.76
C GLN A 95 -25.43 -10.50 3.51
N PRO A 96 -25.22 -11.22 2.40
CA PRO A 96 -26.02 -12.38 2.08
C PRO A 96 -25.81 -13.49 3.11
N HIS A 97 -26.90 -14.13 3.54
CA HIS A 97 -26.84 -15.29 4.42
C HIS A 97 -26.26 -16.52 3.70
N ALA A 98 -25.82 -17.53 4.45
CA ALA A 98 -25.16 -18.71 3.88
C ALA A 98 -26.05 -19.49 2.88
N ASP A 99 -27.36 -19.55 3.14
CA ASP A 99 -28.37 -20.13 2.25
C ASP A 99 -28.48 -19.35 0.93
N GLN A 100 -28.42 -18.01 0.99
CA GLN A 100 -28.45 -17.16 -0.20
C GLN A 100 -27.19 -17.34 -1.07
N ILE A 101 -26.01 -17.50 -0.44
CA ILE A 101 -24.76 -17.77 -1.16
C ILE A 101 -24.80 -19.13 -1.84
N LEU A 102 -25.34 -20.16 -1.18
CA LEU A 102 -25.47 -21.49 -1.75
C LEU A 102 -26.51 -21.54 -2.88
N ALA A 103 -27.57 -20.73 -2.79
CA ALA A 103 -28.61 -20.64 -3.80
C ALA A 103 -28.16 -19.87 -5.07
N ASP A 104 -27.39 -18.79 -4.92
CA ASP A 104 -26.81 -18.01 -6.03
C ASP A 104 -25.33 -17.67 -5.78
N PRO A 105 -24.40 -18.61 -6.03
CA PRO A 105 -22.97 -18.36 -5.85
C PRO A 105 -22.43 -17.27 -6.79
N TRP A 106 -23.11 -17.02 -7.91
CA TRP A 106 -22.70 -16.00 -8.86
C TRP A 106 -22.96 -14.58 -8.33
N SER A 107 -24.03 -14.38 -7.57
CA SER A 107 -24.24 -13.12 -6.82
C SER A 107 -23.10 -12.84 -5.84
N ALA A 108 -22.68 -13.85 -5.08
CA ALA A 108 -21.59 -13.73 -4.10
C ALA A 108 -20.26 -13.38 -4.79
N ILE A 109 -19.94 -14.02 -5.93
CA ILE A 109 -18.75 -13.68 -6.72
C ILE A 109 -18.82 -12.24 -7.22
N ARG A 110 -19.97 -11.80 -7.75
CA ARG A 110 -20.13 -10.40 -8.22
C ARG A 110 -19.95 -9.39 -7.08
N MET A 111 -20.53 -9.66 -5.90
CA MET A 111 -20.37 -8.85 -4.69
C MET A 111 -18.93 -8.85 -4.17
N ALA A 112 -18.22 -9.96 -4.30
CA ALA A 112 -16.80 -10.06 -3.98
C ALA A 112 -15.95 -9.19 -4.92
N VAL A 113 -16.16 -9.32 -6.23
CA VAL A 113 -15.42 -8.55 -7.24
C VAL A 113 -15.67 -7.05 -7.10
N SER A 114 -16.90 -6.63 -6.78
CA SER A 114 -17.22 -5.21 -6.58
C SER A 114 -16.53 -4.58 -5.37
N GLN A 115 -16.04 -5.39 -4.42
CA GLN A 115 -15.25 -4.92 -3.28
C GLN A 115 -13.76 -4.78 -3.57
N GLY A 116 -13.28 -5.29 -4.72
CA GLY A 116 -11.89 -5.21 -5.14
C GLY A 116 -11.30 -3.80 -5.09
N PRO A 117 -11.96 -2.76 -5.65
CA PRO A 117 -11.47 -1.38 -5.63
C PRO A 117 -11.21 -0.82 -4.23
N GLN A 118 -11.91 -1.32 -3.21
CA GLN A 118 -11.75 -0.86 -1.84
C GLN A 118 -10.43 -1.35 -1.21
N THR A 119 -9.81 -2.38 -1.77
CA THR A 119 -8.43 -2.74 -1.38
C THR A 119 -7.40 -1.71 -1.84
N PHE A 120 -7.75 -0.85 -2.81
CA PHE A 120 -6.89 0.24 -3.28
C PHE A 120 -7.17 1.57 -2.55
N THR A 121 -7.85 1.53 -1.40
CA THR A 121 -8.17 2.73 -0.61
C THR A 121 -6.96 3.64 -0.32
N PRO A 122 -5.76 3.14 0.02
CA PRO A 122 -4.57 4.01 0.18
C PRO A 122 -4.30 4.87 -1.07
N LEU A 123 -4.47 4.29 -2.25
CA LEU A 123 -4.26 4.96 -3.52
C LEU A 123 -5.38 5.97 -3.82
N THR A 124 -6.64 5.55 -3.67
CA THR A 124 -7.79 6.43 -3.93
C THR A 124 -7.84 7.61 -2.95
N GLN A 125 -7.40 7.41 -1.70
CA GLN A 125 -7.29 8.49 -0.72
C GLN A 125 -6.31 9.58 -1.16
N VAL A 126 -5.11 9.20 -1.60
CA VAL A 126 -4.10 10.14 -2.10
C VAL A 126 -4.59 10.86 -3.35
N LEU A 127 -5.21 10.12 -4.28
CA LEU A 127 -5.80 10.70 -5.49
C LEU A 127 -6.86 11.75 -5.18
N GLN A 128 -7.80 11.43 -4.29
CA GLN A 128 -8.88 12.33 -3.92
C GLN A 128 -8.36 13.58 -3.19
N GLN A 129 -7.35 13.44 -2.31
CA GLN A 129 -6.71 14.59 -1.67
C GLN A 129 -5.98 15.49 -2.70
N GLY A 130 -5.32 14.88 -3.69
CA GLY A 130 -4.70 15.62 -4.80
C GLY A 130 -5.73 16.36 -5.66
N GLN A 131 -6.88 15.73 -5.95
CA GLN A 131 -7.99 16.37 -6.67
C GLN A 131 -8.58 17.54 -5.89
N GLN A 132 -8.82 17.38 -4.58
CA GLN A 132 -9.30 18.47 -3.71
C GLN A 132 -8.32 19.67 -3.71
N LEU A 133 -7.02 19.41 -3.69
CA LEU A 133 -6.00 20.47 -3.79
C LEU A 133 -6.11 21.23 -5.13
N ILE A 134 -6.31 20.53 -6.24
CA ILE A 134 -6.47 21.15 -7.57
C ILE A 134 -7.79 21.94 -7.66
N GLU A 135 -8.89 21.37 -7.16
CA GLU A 135 -10.24 21.95 -7.20
C GLU A 135 -10.39 23.19 -6.32
N SER A 136 -9.59 23.30 -5.25
CA SER A 136 -9.57 24.48 -4.37
C SER A 136 -9.15 25.79 -5.06
N LYS A 137 -8.73 25.74 -6.34
CA LYS A 137 -8.33 26.89 -7.18
C LYS A 137 -7.29 27.80 -6.50
N PHE A 138 -6.49 27.24 -5.59
CA PHE A 138 -5.47 27.96 -4.83
C PHE A 138 -6.00 29.05 -3.87
N HIS A 139 -7.23 28.91 -3.33
CA HIS A 139 -7.63 29.73 -2.18
C HIS A 139 -6.72 29.39 -0.98
N TRP A 140 -5.97 30.38 -0.47
CA TRP A 140 -4.88 30.18 0.48
C TRP A 140 -5.23 29.30 1.69
N LYS A 141 -6.40 29.50 2.31
CA LYS A 141 -6.83 28.75 3.50
C LYS A 141 -7.11 27.27 3.18
N GLU A 142 -7.97 26.99 2.21
CA GLU A 142 -8.40 25.64 1.85
C GLU A 142 -7.27 24.83 1.22
N SER A 143 -6.49 25.46 0.33
CA SER A 143 -5.37 24.81 -0.35
C SER A 143 -4.27 24.39 0.63
N SER A 144 -3.99 25.22 1.65
CA SER A 144 -3.00 24.89 2.67
C SER A 144 -3.43 23.68 3.51
N ILE A 145 -4.72 23.60 3.85
CA ILE A 145 -5.28 22.48 4.61
C ILE A 145 -5.16 21.17 3.80
N HIS A 146 -5.61 21.16 2.55
CA HIS A 146 -5.52 19.97 1.69
C HIS A 146 -4.07 19.55 1.41
N LEU A 147 -3.16 20.51 1.26
CA LEU A 147 -1.73 20.21 1.10
C LEU A 147 -1.17 19.55 2.37
N ILE A 148 -1.49 20.06 3.56
CA ILE A 148 -1.06 19.47 4.84
C ILE A 148 -1.64 18.05 4.99
N GLU A 149 -2.91 17.83 4.65
CA GLU A 149 -3.55 16.50 4.69
C GLU A 149 -2.88 15.50 3.74
N LEU A 150 -2.55 15.94 2.53
CA LEU A 150 -1.86 15.12 1.53
C LEU A 150 -0.45 14.75 2.01
N LEU A 151 0.32 15.74 2.47
CA LEU A 151 1.68 15.54 2.99
C LEU A 151 1.66 14.65 4.25
N TRP A 152 0.68 14.81 5.13
CA TRP A 152 0.47 13.95 6.29
C TRP A 152 0.20 12.50 5.87
N THR A 153 -0.67 12.31 4.88
CA THR A 153 -1.01 10.98 4.35
C THR A 153 0.23 10.31 3.74
N TRP A 154 1.00 11.05 2.95
CA TRP A 154 2.28 10.56 2.42
C TRP A 154 3.28 10.24 3.52
N PHE A 155 3.37 11.05 4.56
CA PHE A 155 4.27 10.80 5.68
C PHE A 155 3.89 9.52 6.44
N VAL A 156 2.61 9.35 6.78
CA VAL A 156 2.12 8.14 7.47
C VAL A 156 2.43 6.89 6.64
N TRP A 157 2.19 6.93 5.33
CA TRP A 157 2.50 5.80 4.45
C TRP A 157 3.98 5.62 4.17
N ALA A 158 4.79 6.68 4.13
CA ALA A 158 6.23 6.57 4.06
C ALA A 158 6.80 5.87 5.29
N VAL A 159 6.20 6.06 6.47
CA VAL A 159 6.60 5.36 7.70
C VAL A 159 6.02 3.95 7.75
N VAL A 160 4.70 3.81 7.76
CA VAL A 160 4.01 2.52 7.96
C VAL A 160 4.11 1.62 6.73
N GLY A 161 3.97 2.18 5.54
CA GLY A 161 4.11 1.44 4.28
C GLY A 161 5.51 0.86 4.12
N THR A 162 6.57 1.61 4.45
CA THR A 162 7.95 1.09 4.43
C THR A 162 8.14 -0.10 5.40
N ILE A 163 7.56 -0.03 6.61
CA ILE A 163 7.62 -1.15 7.57
C ILE A 163 6.86 -2.36 7.01
N LEU A 164 5.66 -2.16 6.46
CA LEU A 164 4.85 -3.21 5.86
C LEU A 164 5.57 -3.87 4.66
N CYS A 165 6.18 -3.07 3.79
CA CYS A 165 6.97 -3.56 2.67
C CYS A 165 8.16 -4.39 3.14
N ARG A 166 8.90 -3.91 4.15
CA ARG A 166 10.05 -4.63 4.71
C ARG A 166 9.64 -5.96 5.35
N LEU A 167 8.61 -5.96 6.20
CA LEU A 167 8.08 -7.18 6.81
C LEU A 167 7.60 -8.17 5.75
N THR A 168 6.88 -7.68 4.74
CA THR A 168 6.37 -8.53 3.66
C THR A 168 7.50 -9.17 2.86
N ALA A 169 8.53 -8.40 2.50
CA ALA A 169 9.66 -8.94 1.74
C ALA A 169 10.41 -10.01 2.54
N LEU A 170 10.63 -9.79 3.83
CA LEU A 170 11.29 -10.75 4.72
C LEU A 170 10.45 -12.02 4.90
N ASP A 171 9.15 -11.89 5.16
CA ASP A 171 8.23 -13.04 5.25
C ASP A 171 8.14 -13.80 3.92
N PHE A 172 8.19 -13.10 2.79
CA PHE A 172 8.19 -13.70 1.45
C PHE A 172 9.44 -14.55 1.20
N MET A 173 10.57 -14.15 1.77
CA MET A 173 11.83 -14.89 1.75
C MET A 173 11.93 -15.96 2.84
N GLY A 174 10.89 -16.14 3.67
CA GLY A 174 10.88 -17.10 4.76
C GLY A 174 11.74 -16.70 5.96
N ARG A 175 12.06 -15.41 6.12
CA ARG A 175 12.82 -14.88 7.25
C ARG A 175 11.87 -14.33 8.32
N ASP A 176 11.91 -14.90 9.51
CA ASP A 176 11.14 -14.41 10.65
C ASP A 176 11.83 -13.20 11.29
N VAL A 177 11.29 -12.01 11.01
CA VAL A 177 11.81 -10.75 11.55
C VAL A 177 10.77 -10.04 12.40
N GLY A 178 11.20 -9.57 13.58
CA GLY A 178 10.36 -8.83 14.51
C GLY A 178 10.10 -7.38 14.07
N TRP A 179 9.03 -6.78 14.61
CA TRP A 179 8.66 -5.38 14.39
C TRP A 179 9.80 -4.39 14.67
N GLY A 180 10.60 -4.65 15.71
CA GLY A 180 11.66 -3.76 16.15
C GLY A 180 12.77 -3.59 15.10
N GLU A 181 13.07 -4.64 14.35
CA GLU A 181 14.05 -4.60 13.27
C GLU A 181 13.49 -3.87 12.05
N ALA A 182 12.26 -4.17 11.63
CA ALA A 182 11.60 -3.45 10.56
C ALA A 182 11.46 -1.94 10.86
N TRP A 183 11.17 -1.58 12.11
CA TRP A 183 11.17 -0.18 12.56
C TRP A 183 12.56 0.46 12.54
N ARG A 184 13.60 -0.26 13.00
CA ARG A 184 14.99 0.23 12.97
C ARG A 184 15.46 0.48 11.54
N TYR A 185 15.08 -0.39 10.62
CA TYR A 185 15.32 -0.20 9.19
C TYR A 185 14.57 1.02 8.67
N CYS A 186 13.25 1.10 8.92
CA CYS A 186 12.41 2.21 8.48
C CYS A 186 12.96 3.56 8.93
N ARG A 187 13.34 3.73 10.20
CA ARG A 187 13.89 5.00 10.74
C ARG A 187 15.09 5.54 9.95
N LYS A 188 15.92 4.68 9.36
CA LYS A 188 17.06 5.10 8.52
C LYS A 188 16.64 5.52 7.10
N ARG A 189 15.42 5.19 6.69
CA ARG A 189 14.92 5.31 5.30
C ARG A 189 13.63 6.11 5.16
N VAL A 190 12.97 6.54 6.24
CA VAL A 190 11.73 7.34 6.20
C VAL A 190 11.88 8.55 5.29
N VAL A 191 13.02 9.27 5.38
CA VAL A 191 13.26 10.45 4.55
C VAL A 191 13.29 10.08 3.06
N SER A 192 13.97 9.01 2.69
CA SER A 192 14.00 8.53 1.31
C SER A 192 12.61 8.10 0.82
N ALA A 193 11.86 7.37 1.65
CA ALA A 193 10.51 6.90 1.33
C ALA A 193 9.53 8.07 1.16
N PHE A 194 9.64 9.11 1.98
CA PHE A 194 8.81 10.31 1.88
C PHE A 194 9.23 11.24 0.73
N ALA A 195 10.52 11.37 0.47
CA ALA A 195 11.04 12.23 -0.60
C ALA A 195 10.82 11.65 -2.00
N SER A 196 10.76 10.31 -2.15
CA SER A 196 10.59 9.68 -3.46
C SER A 196 9.35 10.17 -4.24
N PRO A 197 8.13 10.23 -3.66
CA PRO A 197 6.96 10.82 -4.34
C PRO A 197 6.98 12.35 -4.44
N LEU A 198 7.85 13.04 -3.72
CA LEU A 198 8.03 14.49 -3.86
C LEU A 198 8.89 14.85 -5.09
N LEU A 199 9.74 13.94 -5.57
CA LEU A 199 10.58 14.20 -6.75
C LEU A 199 9.77 14.41 -8.04
N PRO A 200 8.73 13.61 -8.39
CA PRO A 200 7.84 13.90 -9.52
C PRO A 200 7.12 15.24 -9.41
N MET A 201 6.91 15.75 -8.18
CA MET A 201 6.25 17.04 -7.97
C MET A 201 7.04 18.20 -8.55
N ILE A 202 8.37 18.07 -8.68
CA ILE A 202 9.21 19.06 -9.36
C ILE A 202 8.83 19.13 -10.84
N GLY A 203 8.70 17.99 -11.50
CA GLY A 203 8.24 17.91 -12.90
C GLY A 203 6.82 18.44 -13.06
N ILE A 204 5.92 18.07 -12.14
CA ILE A 204 4.54 18.57 -12.13
C ILE A 204 4.54 20.10 -11.99
N ALA A 205 5.29 20.68 -11.05
CA ALA A 205 5.39 22.12 -10.90
C ALA A 205 5.96 22.80 -12.16
N ALA A 206 7.00 22.21 -12.78
CA ALA A 206 7.63 22.75 -13.98
C ALA A 206 6.66 22.86 -15.18
N PHE A 207 5.73 21.91 -15.35
CA PHE A 207 4.71 21.96 -16.41
C PHE A 207 3.41 22.68 -15.99
N TRP A 208 3.14 22.77 -14.68
CA TRP A 208 1.98 23.49 -14.14
C TRP A 208 2.17 25.02 -14.17
N LEU A 209 3.36 25.51 -13.79
CA LEU A 209 3.64 26.96 -13.71
C LEU A 209 3.45 27.71 -15.04
N PRO A 210 3.88 27.20 -16.21
CA PRO A 210 3.58 27.82 -17.50
C PRO A 210 2.08 27.95 -17.78
N CYS A 211 1.28 26.96 -17.37
CA CYS A 211 -0.18 26.99 -17.51
C CYS A 211 -0.81 28.07 -16.63
N VAL A 212 -0.31 28.22 -15.38
CA VAL A 212 -0.73 29.31 -14.48
C VAL A 212 -0.36 30.68 -15.08
N PHE A 213 0.86 30.82 -15.60
CA PHE A 213 1.31 32.07 -16.23
C PHE A 213 0.46 32.42 -17.45
N ALA A 214 0.13 31.44 -18.30
CA ALA A 214 -0.80 31.62 -19.41
C ALA A 214 -2.18 32.12 -18.96
N GLY A 215 -2.69 31.57 -17.85
CA GLY A 215 -3.94 32.04 -17.23
C GLY A 215 -3.86 33.46 -16.63
N TRP A 216 -2.67 33.97 -16.32
CA TRP A 216 -2.49 35.38 -15.95
C TRP A 216 -2.42 36.28 -17.19
N VAL A 217 -1.70 35.86 -18.23
CA VAL A 217 -1.60 36.56 -19.52
C VAL A 217 -2.97 36.71 -20.18
N SER A 218 -3.84 35.71 -20.06
CA SER A 218 -5.21 35.78 -20.61
C SER A 218 -6.07 36.88 -19.99
N ARG A 219 -5.70 37.43 -18.83
CA ARG A 219 -6.44 38.51 -18.16
C ARG A 219 -6.21 39.89 -18.80
N MET A 220 -5.26 40.02 -19.73
CA MET A 220 -5.04 41.27 -20.45
C MET A 220 -6.20 41.55 -21.42
N PRO A 221 -6.91 42.68 -21.27
CA PRO A 221 -8.08 42.98 -22.09
C PRO A 221 -7.71 43.13 -23.57
N GLY A 222 -8.48 42.52 -24.46
CA GLY A 222 -8.37 42.62 -25.92
C GLY A 222 -7.25 41.79 -26.58
N LEU A 223 -6.11 41.59 -25.92
CA LEU A 223 -4.96 40.86 -26.48
C LEU A 223 -4.68 39.51 -25.80
N GLY A 224 -5.08 39.33 -24.54
CA GLY A 224 -4.76 38.13 -23.77
C GLY A 224 -5.41 36.86 -24.33
N GLU A 225 -6.72 36.91 -24.60
CA GLU A 225 -7.47 35.74 -25.07
C GLU A 225 -7.01 35.23 -26.45
N PRO A 226 -6.85 36.07 -27.50
CA PRO A 226 -6.38 35.59 -28.80
C PRO A 226 -4.96 35.02 -28.75
N LEU A 227 -4.07 35.61 -27.94
CA LEU A 227 -2.71 35.14 -27.76
C LEU A 227 -2.68 33.74 -27.14
N ILE A 228 -3.44 33.53 -26.06
CA ILE A 228 -3.51 32.22 -25.40
C ILE A 228 -4.24 31.19 -26.25
N ALA A 229 -5.26 31.59 -27.02
CA ALA A 229 -5.91 30.71 -27.99
C ALA A 229 -4.92 30.24 -29.07
N GLY A 230 -4.05 31.12 -29.58
CA GLY A 230 -2.98 30.76 -30.51
C GLY A 230 -1.94 29.80 -29.90
N CYS A 231 -1.66 29.95 -28.61
CA CYS A 231 -0.73 29.10 -27.86
C CYS A 231 -1.37 27.83 -27.27
N TRP A 232 -2.67 27.58 -27.51
CA TRP A 232 -3.44 26.53 -26.82
C TRP A 232 -2.85 25.13 -27.01
N PHE A 233 -2.31 24.84 -28.20
CA PHE A 233 -1.66 23.56 -28.48
C PHE A 233 -0.47 23.29 -27.53
N PHE A 234 0.34 24.30 -27.20
CA PHE A 234 1.45 24.15 -26.26
C PHE A 234 0.97 23.96 -24.82
N LEU A 235 -0.09 24.65 -24.42
CA LEU A 235 -0.70 24.46 -23.09
C LEU A 235 -1.33 23.07 -22.96
N TRP A 236 -1.95 22.57 -24.03
CA TRP A 236 -2.44 21.21 -24.09
C TRP A 236 -1.30 20.19 -23.98
N LEU A 237 -0.15 20.43 -24.63
CA LEU A 237 1.04 19.58 -24.46
C LEU A 237 1.53 19.57 -23.00
N CYS A 238 1.58 20.72 -22.33
CA CYS A 238 1.87 20.77 -20.89
C CYS A 238 0.85 19.94 -20.08
N GLY A 239 -0.44 20.07 -20.38
CA GLY A 239 -1.51 19.26 -19.78
C GLY A 239 -1.35 17.76 -20.02
N ALA A 240 -0.94 17.35 -21.23
CA ALA A 240 -0.69 15.96 -21.56
C ALA A 240 0.50 15.39 -20.76
N VAL A 241 1.59 16.15 -20.64
CA VAL A 241 2.74 15.75 -19.81
C VAL A 241 2.36 15.69 -18.32
N LEU A 242 1.59 16.66 -17.83
CA LEU A 242 1.06 16.64 -16.46
C LEU A 242 0.20 15.40 -16.19
N ALA A 243 -0.68 15.04 -17.12
CA ALA A 243 -1.49 13.83 -17.01
C ALA A 243 -0.63 12.57 -16.91
N LEU A 244 0.42 12.45 -17.74
CA LEU A 244 1.35 11.32 -17.68
C LEU A 244 2.15 11.29 -16.36
N LEU A 245 2.62 12.44 -15.87
CA LEU A 245 3.35 12.52 -14.60
C LEU A 245 2.47 12.19 -13.39
N LEU A 246 1.23 12.69 -13.36
CA LEU A 246 0.27 12.40 -12.29
C LEU A 246 -0.17 10.93 -12.32
N MET A 247 -0.42 10.38 -13.50
CA MET A 247 -0.71 8.96 -13.68
C MET A 247 0.48 8.10 -13.22
N GLY A 248 1.69 8.45 -13.64
CA GLY A 248 2.92 7.79 -13.21
C GLY A 248 3.10 7.85 -11.69
N LEU A 249 2.95 9.03 -11.07
CA LEU A 249 3.04 9.21 -9.62
C LEU A 249 2.00 8.35 -8.90
N THR A 250 0.77 8.30 -9.39
CA THR A 250 -0.31 7.49 -8.81
C THR A 250 0.09 6.02 -8.74
N PHE A 251 0.42 5.40 -9.88
CA PHE A 251 0.71 3.97 -9.91
C PHE A 251 2.10 3.61 -9.35
N CYS A 252 3.09 4.50 -9.50
CA CYS A 252 4.45 4.27 -9.02
C CYS A 252 4.63 4.57 -7.54
N TRP A 253 3.82 5.43 -6.90
CA TRP A 253 4.05 5.80 -5.50
C TRP A 253 4.10 4.61 -4.53
N PRO A 254 3.20 3.61 -4.60
CA PRO A 254 3.31 2.41 -3.78
C PRO A 254 4.58 1.60 -4.10
N LEU A 255 4.96 1.55 -5.38
CA LEU A 255 6.19 0.89 -5.84
C LEU A 255 7.45 1.63 -5.36
N MET A 256 7.43 2.96 -5.23
CA MET A 256 8.54 3.75 -4.68
C MET A 256 8.79 3.39 -3.23
N ILE A 257 7.73 3.33 -2.43
CA ILE A 257 7.82 2.92 -1.03
C ILE A 257 8.25 1.45 -0.93
N ALA A 258 7.75 0.56 -1.80
CA ALA A 258 8.23 -0.82 -1.86
C ALA A 258 9.72 -0.90 -2.24
N THR A 259 10.18 -0.10 -3.20
CA THR A 259 11.59 -0.06 -3.61
C THR A 259 12.48 0.36 -2.45
N VAL A 260 12.14 1.45 -1.77
CA VAL A 260 12.90 1.93 -0.60
C VAL A 260 12.81 0.93 0.57
N GLY A 261 11.65 0.32 0.79
CA GLY A 261 11.43 -0.64 1.87
C GLY A 261 12.10 -2.00 1.68
N VAL A 262 12.31 -2.41 0.42
CA VAL A 262 12.93 -3.70 0.09
C VAL A 262 14.42 -3.54 -0.19
N GLU A 263 14.80 -2.60 -1.06
CA GLU A 263 16.17 -2.45 -1.54
C GLU A 263 17.02 -1.49 -0.69
N GLY A 264 16.39 -0.66 0.14
CA GLY A 264 17.11 0.28 1.01
C GLY A 264 17.81 1.39 0.24
N THR A 265 17.25 1.77 -0.91
CA THR A 265 17.83 2.76 -1.81
C THR A 265 17.44 4.18 -1.41
N ASP A 266 18.00 5.18 -2.09
CA ASP A 266 17.65 6.58 -1.87
C ASP A 266 16.35 6.97 -2.58
N ALA A 267 15.88 8.21 -2.38
CA ALA A 267 14.62 8.69 -2.95
C ALA A 267 14.61 8.69 -4.48
N PHE A 268 15.74 9.01 -5.11
CA PHE A 268 15.87 9.13 -6.55
C PHE A 268 15.90 7.76 -7.23
N ASP A 269 16.64 6.81 -6.65
CA ASP A 269 16.65 5.41 -7.11
C ASP A 269 15.30 4.74 -6.88
N GLY A 270 14.63 5.06 -5.76
CA GLY A 270 13.24 4.66 -5.51
C GLY A 270 12.28 5.11 -6.62
N LEU A 271 12.44 6.35 -7.08
CA LEU A 271 11.67 6.90 -8.20
C LEU A 271 12.02 6.24 -9.53
N SER A 272 13.31 6.21 -9.87
CA SER A 272 13.78 5.81 -11.19
C SER A 272 13.46 4.34 -11.47
N ARG A 273 13.66 3.45 -10.49
CA ARG A 273 13.30 2.02 -10.63
C ARG A 273 11.81 1.80 -10.72
N SER A 274 11.01 2.47 -9.89
CA SER A 274 9.55 2.32 -9.91
C SER A 274 8.97 2.72 -11.26
N TYR A 275 9.42 3.85 -11.81
CA TYR A 275 9.06 4.29 -13.17
C TYR A 275 9.56 3.30 -14.23
N ASN A 276 10.83 2.88 -14.16
CA ASN A 276 11.38 1.93 -15.11
C ASN A 276 10.56 0.62 -15.13
N TYR A 277 10.19 0.09 -13.97
CA TYR A 277 9.42 -1.15 -13.88
C TYR A 277 8.00 -1.00 -14.45
N LEU A 278 7.32 0.12 -14.13
CA LEU A 278 5.98 0.38 -14.65
C LEU A 278 5.98 0.47 -16.18
N PHE A 279 6.90 1.26 -16.76
CA PHE A 279 6.93 1.53 -18.19
C PHE A 279 7.62 0.44 -19.02
N SER A 280 8.49 -0.38 -18.42
CA SER A 280 9.11 -1.52 -19.11
C SER A 280 8.14 -2.69 -19.33
N ARG A 281 7.17 -2.88 -18.41
CA ARG A 281 6.24 -4.02 -18.44
C ARG A 281 4.79 -3.60 -18.11
N PRO A 282 4.20 -2.61 -18.81
CA PRO A 282 2.90 -2.03 -18.44
C PRO A 282 1.77 -3.06 -18.43
N TRP A 283 1.73 -3.97 -19.41
CA TRP A 283 0.71 -5.02 -19.48
C TRP A 283 0.82 -6.04 -18.35
N TYR A 284 2.04 -6.32 -17.88
CA TYR A 284 2.23 -7.20 -16.73
C TYR A 284 1.73 -6.53 -15.45
N VAL A 285 1.98 -5.23 -15.28
CA VAL A 285 1.42 -4.45 -14.15
C VAL A 285 -0.10 -4.42 -14.19
N VAL A 286 -0.70 -4.19 -15.36
CA VAL A 286 -2.16 -4.23 -15.53
C VAL A 286 -2.72 -5.60 -15.16
N TRP A 287 -2.13 -6.68 -15.68
CA TRP A 287 -2.52 -8.05 -15.36
C TRP A 287 -2.44 -8.33 -13.85
N MET A 288 -1.30 -8.03 -13.23
CA MET A 288 -1.12 -8.22 -11.79
C MET A 288 -2.11 -7.40 -10.98
N SER A 289 -2.38 -6.16 -11.38
CA SER A 289 -3.37 -5.29 -10.72
C SER A 289 -4.78 -5.88 -10.79
N CYS A 290 -5.19 -6.43 -11.94
CA CYS A 290 -6.47 -7.13 -12.08
C CYS A 290 -6.56 -8.36 -11.17
N VAL A 291 -5.50 -9.16 -11.11
CA VAL A 291 -5.42 -10.35 -10.22
C VAL A 291 -5.47 -9.93 -8.75
N ILE A 292 -4.74 -8.88 -8.36
CA ILE A 292 -4.75 -8.32 -6.99
C ILE A 292 -6.14 -7.81 -6.63
N LEU A 293 -6.82 -7.06 -7.51
CA LEU A 293 -8.18 -6.56 -7.29
C LEU A 293 -9.19 -7.69 -7.10
N PHE A 294 -9.11 -8.74 -7.94
CA PHE A 294 -9.98 -9.90 -7.83
C PHE A 294 -9.78 -10.64 -6.50
N ILE A 295 -8.53 -11.00 -6.18
CA ILE A 295 -8.16 -11.71 -4.96
C ILE A 295 -8.48 -10.89 -3.71
N GLY A 296 -8.17 -9.60 -3.75
CA GLY A 296 -8.45 -8.65 -2.69
C GLY A 296 -9.95 -8.48 -2.45
N GLY A 297 -10.74 -8.37 -3.51
CA GLY A 297 -12.20 -8.28 -3.44
C GLY A 297 -12.83 -9.54 -2.83
N CYS A 298 -12.45 -10.73 -3.31
CA CYS A 298 -12.91 -12.00 -2.75
C CYS A 298 -12.59 -12.14 -1.26
N THR A 299 -11.39 -11.72 -0.86
CA THR A 299 -10.97 -11.89 0.54
C THR A 299 -11.58 -10.84 1.44
N LEU A 300 -11.67 -9.59 0.99
CA LEU A 300 -12.35 -8.54 1.73
C LEU A 300 -13.83 -8.89 1.93
N PHE A 301 -14.50 -9.45 0.91
CA PHE A 301 -15.83 -10.02 1.04
C PHE A 301 -15.87 -11.11 2.11
N GLY A 302 -14.96 -12.09 2.06
CA GLY A 302 -14.91 -13.16 3.05
C GLY A 302 -14.69 -12.66 4.49
N VAL A 303 -13.78 -11.71 4.70
CA VAL A 303 -13.50 -11.10 6.01
C VAL A 303 -14.72 -10.35 6.54
N ARG A 304 -15.40 -9.57 5.68
CA ARG A 304 -16.60 -8.82 6.07
C ARG A 304 -17.79 -9.70 6.33
N TRP A 305 -17.98 -10.70 5.48
CA TRP A 305 -19.02 -11.69 5.65
C TRP A 305 -18.82 -12.41 6.98
N LEU A 306 -17.60 -12.86 7.28
CA LEU A 306 -17.27 -13.49 8.56
C LEU A 306 -17.52 -12.55 9.75
N ALA A 307 -17.11 -11.28 9.66
CA ALA A 307 -17.36 -10.30 10.71
C ALA A 307 -18.86 -10.05 10.94
N GLY A 308 -19.63 -9.92 9.86
CA GLY A 308 -21.09 -9.76 9.92
C GLY A 308 -21.81 -10.98 10.48
N GLN A 309 -21.40 -12.18 10.07
CA GLN A 309 -21.93 -13.43 10.60
C GLN A 309 -21.56 -13.64 12.08
N ALA A 310 -20.34 -13.28 12.49
CA ALA A 310 -19.93 -13.32 13.88
C ALA A 310 -20.78 -12.37 14.73
N GLU A 311 -21.04 -11.15 14.25
CA GLU A 311 -21.93 -10.20 14.93
C GLU A 311 -23.37 -10.74 15.02
N TYR A 312 -23.90 -11.27 13.91
CA TYR A 312 -25.23 -11.87 13.87
C TYR A 312 -25.37 -13.02 14.87
N LEU A 313 -24.46 -14.00 14.85
CA LEU A 313 -24.48 -15.14 15.77
C LEU A 313 -24.31 -14.71 17.22
N THR A 314 -23.50 -13.69 17.47
CA THR A 314 -23.35 -13.10 18.81
C THR A 314 -24.67 -12.50 19.29
N LEU A 315 -25.38 -11.74 18.45
CA LEU A 315 -26.67 -11.15 18.77
C LEU A 315 -27.76 -12.20 18.98
N MET A 316 -27.79 -13.26 18.15
CA MET A 316 -28.75 -14.36 18.29
C MET A 316 -28.50 -15.17 19.57
N SER A 317 -27.23 -15.48 19.87
CA SER A 317 -26.83 -16.20 21.08
C SER A 317 -27.05 -15.37 22.34
N PHE A 318 -26.80 -14.06 22.28
CA PHE A 318 -27.11 -13.13 23.36
C PHE A 318 -28.64 -13.02 23.58
N GLY A 319 -29.40 -13.00 22.48
CA GLY A 319 -30.86 -12.90 22.50
C GLY A 319 -31.59 -14.06 23.15
N SER A 320 -30.98 -15.25 23.24
CA SER A 320 -31.61 -16.38 23.96
C SER A 320 -31.66 -16.18 25.47
N GLY A 321 -30.84 -15.28 26.02
CA GLY A 321 -30.84 -14.94 27.46
C GLY A 321 -31.24 -13.50 27.79
N ALA A 322 -31.16 -12.58 26.81
CA ALA A 322 -31.44 -11.17 27.02
C ALA A 322 -32.94 -10.83 26.89
N SER A 323 -33.39 -9.75 27.54
CA SER A 323 -34.73 -9.20 27.31
C SER A 323 -34.85 -8.58 25.91
N PRO A 324 -36.06 -8.52 25.31
CA PRO A 324 -36.26 -7.91 23.99
C PRO A 324 -35.81 -6.45 23.90
N SER A 325 -35.98 -5.67 24.98
CA SER A 325 -35.52 -4.28 25.07
C SER A 325 -34.00 -4.18 25.04
N THR A 326 -33.30 -5.07 25.75
CA THR A 326 -31.83 -5.12 25.75
C THR A 326 -31.31 -5.53 24.37
N LEU A 327 -31.93 -6.53 23.75
CA LEU A 327 -31.55 -6.98 22.41
C LEU A 327 -31.69 -5.86 21.37
N ASN A 328 -32.79 -5.09 21.40
CA ASN A 328 -33.00 -3.96 20.50
C ASN A 328 -31.91 -2.88 20.66
N THR A 329 -31.57 -2.52 21.91
CA THR A 329 -30.46 -1.59 22.23
C THR A 329 -29.14 -2.05 21.61
N PHE A 330 -28.81 -3.33 21.75
CA PHE A 330 -27.56 -3.88 21.22
C PHE A 330 -27.60 -4.01 19.70
N GLN A 331 -28.74 -4.31 19.07
CA GLN A 331 -28.84 -4.40 17.61
C GLN A 331 -28.67 -3.03 16.95
N THR A 332 -29.43 -2.03 17.40
CA THR A 332 -29.58 -0.74 16.72
C THR A 332 -28.48 0.28 17.06
N VAL A 333 -27.76 0.11 18.18
CA VAL A 333 -26.85 1.13 18.72
C VAL A 333 -27.53 2.50 18.79
N ASN A 334 -28.83 2.55 19.11
CA ASN A 334 -29.47 3.82 19.38
C ASN A 334 -28.81 4.45 20.63
N PRO A 335 -28.79 5.80 20.76
CA PRO A 335 -28.40 6.43 22.01
C PRO A 335 -29.35 5.94 23.12
N VAL A 336 -28.79 5.20 24.08
CA VAL A 336 -29.55 4.60 25.19
C VAL A 336 -28.93 5.05 26.51
N ASP A 337 -29.78 5.24 27.52
CA ASP A 337 -29.33 5.44 28.90
C ASP A 337 -28.96 4.09 29.54
N PRO A 338 -27.75 3.94 30.10
CA PRO A 338 -26.72 4.96 30.29
C PRO A 338 -25.80 5.15 29.06
N VAL A 339 -25.40 6.40 28.81
CA VAL A 339 -24.45 6.83 27.75
C VAL A 339 -23.17 5.98 27.71
N PHE A 340 -22.70 5.53 28.88
CA PHE A 340 -21.54 4.66 29.00
C PHE A 340 -21.69 3.34 28.21
N THR A 341 -22.86 2.69 28.29
CA THR A 341 -23.12 1.42 27.58
C THR A 341 -23.11 1.63 26.07
N HIS A 342 -23.72 2.71 25.60
CA HIS A 342 -23.72 3.08 24.19
C HIS A 342 -22.29 3.32 23.67
N ASN A 343 -21.47 4.08 24.41
CA ASN A 343 -20.08 4.36 24.02
C ASN A 343 -19.22 3.10 23.99
N LEU A 344 -19.38 2.20 24.97
CA LEU A 344 -18.64 0.94 25.01
C LEU A 344 -19.04 -0.01 23.87
N LEU A 345 -20.33 -0.05 23.51
CA LEU A 345 -20.82 -0.81 22.37
C LEU A 345 -20.29 -0.25 21.05
N GLN A 346 -20.32 1.08 20.87
CA GLN A 346 -19.71 1.73 19.71
C GLN A 346 -18.21 1.45 19.62
N PHE A 347 -17.49 1.56 20.73
CA PHE A 347 -16.05 1.31 20.78
C PHE A 347 -15.71 -0.12 20.38
N SER A 348 -16.39 -1.12 20.94
CA SER A 348 -16.14 -2.53 20.62
C SER A 348 -16.45 -2.87 19.15
N ARG A 349 -17.56 -2.38 18.59
CA ARG A 349 -17.87 -2.50 17.15
C ARG A 349 -16.87 -1.74 16.28
N GLY A 350 -16.41 -0.60 16.77
CA GLY A 350 -15.41 0.24 16.12
C GLY A 350 -14.07 -0.49 15.96
N ILE A 351 -13.62 -1.22 16.98
CA ILE A 351 -12.40 -2.05 16.90
C ILE A 351 -12.52 -3.11 15.80
N ILE A 352 -13.65 -3.83 15.74
CA ILE A 352 -13.87 -4.87 14.73
C ILE A 352 -13.87 -4.24 13.33
N THR A 353 -14.60 -3.14 13.16
CA THR A 353 -14.68 -2.41 11.89
C THR A 353 -13.32 -1.88 11.46
N LEU A 354 -12.56 -1.32 12.40
CA LEU A 354 -11.19 -0.84 12.18
C LEU A 354 -10.27 -1.99 11.75
N ALA A 355 -10.37 -3.17 12.37
CA ALA A 355 -9.56 -4.34 12.00
C ALA A 355 -9.89 -4.84 10.59
N VAL A 356 -11.18 -4.89 10.23
CA VAL A 356 -11.64 -5.25 8.86
C VAL A 356 -11.14 -4.23 7.83
N ASN A 357 -11.22 -2.94 8.14
CA ASN A 357 -10.76 -1.89 7.24
C ASN A 357 -9.21 -1.87 7.14
N ALA A 358 -8.52 -2.18 8.24
CA ALA A 358 -7.07 -2.31 8.29
C ALA A 358 -6.57 -3.51 7.45
N PHE A 359 -7.34 -4.59 7.36
CA PHE A 359 -7.01 -5.71 6.47
C PHE A 359 -6.86 -5.26 5.01
N ALA A 360 -7.78 -4.44 4.49
CA ALA A 360 -7.71 -3.93 3.11
C ALA A 360 -6.41 -3.13 2.87
N HIS A 361 -5.99 -2.35 3.86
CA HIS A 361 -4.77 -1.54 3.82
C HIS A 361 -3.50 -2.39 3.95
N SER A 362 -3.51 -3.40 4.83
CA SER A 362 -2.45 -4.40 4.96
C SER A 362 -2.26 -5.14 3.63
N PHE A 363 -3.36 -5.63 3.05
CA PHE A 363 -3.36 -6.33 1.76
C PHE A 363 -2.80 -5.47 0.63
N PHE A 364 -3.16 -4.19 0.56
CA PHE A 364 -2.62 -3.27 -0.44
C PHE A 364 -1.08 -3.22 -0.43
N TRP A 365 -0.48 -2.99 0.74
CA TRP A 365 0.98 -2.88 0.86
C TRP A 365 1.69 -4.21 0.64
N VAL A 366 1.10 -5.31 1.11
CA VAL A 366 1.63 -6.65 0.86
C VAL A 366 1.61 -6.95 -0.65
N ALA A 367 0.49 -6.66 -1.32
CA ALA A 367 0.35 -6.89 -2.76
C ALA A 367 1.27 -5.98 -3.59
N ALA A 368 1.41 -4.70 -3.21
CA ALA A 368 2.35 -3.78 -3.85
C ALA A 368 3.80 -4.26 -3.72
N THR A 369 4.17 -4.82 -2.55
CA THR A 369 5.51 -5.39 -2.32
C THR A 369 5.76 -6.62 -3.17
N ILE A 370 4.80 -7.55 -3.24
CA ILE A 370 4.93 -8.75 -4.08
C ILE A 370 4.98 -8.35 -5.55
N MET A 371 4.15 -7.40 -5.99
CA MET A 371 4.20 -6.85 -7.34
C MET A 371 5.58 -6.27 -7.65
N PHE A 372 6.16 -5.49 -6.72
CA PHE A 372 7.53 -4.98 -6.84
C PHE A 372 8.57 -6.11 -6.98
N LEU A 373 8.51 -7.14 -6.13
CA LEU A 373 9.43 -8.29 -6.19
C LEU A 373 9.33 -9.04 -7.53
N LEU A 374 8.13 -9.20 -8.07
CA LEU A 374 7.89 -9.81 -9.37
C LEU A 374 8.39 -8.93 -10.52
N LEU A 375 8.23 -7.61 -10.41
CA LEU A 375 8.72 -6.67 -11.41
C LEU A 375 10.25 -6.66 -11.47
N ARG A 376 10.95 -6.56 -10.34
CA ARG A 376 12.43 -6.62 -10.33
C ARG A 376 12.98 -7.95 -10.84
N LYS A 377 12.27 -9.06 -10.62
CA LYS A 377 12.64 -10.35 -11.24
C LYS A 377 12.50 -10.29 -12.76
N SER A 378 11.42 -9.67 -13.26
CA SER A 378 11.11 -9.63 -14.68
C SER A 378 11.94 -8.63 -15.50
N VAL A 379 12.42 -7.55 -14.86
CA VAL A 379 13.18 -6.47 -15.50
C VAL A 379 14.68 -6.62 -15.22
N ASP A 380 15.06 -6.84 -13.96
CA ASP A 380 16.48 -6.86 -13.54
C ASP A 380 17.04 -8.28 -13.34
N ALA A 381 16.23 -9.33 -13.60
CA ALA A 381 16.58 -10.72 -13.30
C ALA A 381 17.02 -10.95 -11.84
N THR A 382 16.58 -10.09 -10.92
CA THR A 382 16.93 -10.21 -9.50
C THR A 382 16.19 -11.38 -8.87
N PRO A 383 16.89 -12.33 -8.20
CA PRO A 383 16.24 -13.45 -7.51
C PRO A 383 15.23 -13.00 -6.46
N LEU A 384 14.19 -13.79 -6.21
CA LEU A 384 13.11 -13.43 -5.30
C LEU A 384 13.47 -13.60 -3.81
N ASP A 385 14.52 -14.36 -3.54
CA ASP A 385 15.02 -14.79 -2.23
C ASP A 385 16.15 -13.91 -1.68
N GLN A 386 16.60 -12.91 -2.45
CA GLN A 386 17.73 -12.06 -2.09
C GLN A 386 17.33 -10.59 -1.91
N LEU A 387 17.77 -9.95 -0.84
CA LEU A 387 17.74 -8.49 -0.71
C LEU A 387 19.03 -7.87 -1.24
N THR A 388 19.02 -6.59 -1.64
CA THR A 388 20.26 -5.90 -2.05
C THR A 388 21.33 -5.94 -0.95
N GLU A 389 20.95 -5.90 0.33
CA GLU A 389 21.89 -6.04 1.45
C GLU A 389 22.61 -7.40 1.42
N ASP A 390 21.90 -8.48 1.11
CA ASP A 390 22.50 -9.82 0.97
C ASP A 390 23.39 -9.91 -0.28
N ARG A 391 23.01 -9.21 -1.35
CA ARG A 391 23.83 -9.14 -2.57
C ARG A 391 25.15 -8.40 -2.30
N GLN A 392 25.11 -7.31 -1.55
CA GLN A 392 26.31 -6.52 -1.22
C GLN A 392 27.26 -7.31 -0.32
N SER A 393 26.77 -8.07 0.67
CA SER A 393 27.62 -8.96 1.46
C SER A 393 28.26 -10.06 0.60
N THR A 394 27.46 -10.71 -0.26
CA THR A 394 27.96 -11.76 -1.18
C THR A 394 29.00 -11.22 -2.16
N LEU A 395 28.78 -10.02 -2.73
CA LEU A 395 29.74 -9.36 -3.62
C LEU A 395 31.02 -8.92 -2.90
N GLY A 396 30.93 -8.51 -1.63
CA GLY A 396 32.09 -8.19 -0.79
C GLY A 396 32.96 -9.40 -0.47
N GLU A 397 32.38 -10.61 -0.51
CA GLU A 397 33.09 -11.88 -0.32
C GLU A 397 33.72 -12.41 -1.63
N LEU A 398 33.29 -11.92 -2.80
CA LEU A 398 33.91 -12.28 -4.06
C LEU A 398 35.28 -11.60 -4.19
N PRO A 399 36.31 -12.32 -4.67
CA PRO A 399 37.62 -11.71 -4.86
C PRO A 399 37.49 -10.54 -5.82
N ILE A 400 38.06 -9.39 -5.44
CA ILE A 400 38.08 -8.18 -6.27
C ILE A 400 38.65 -8.56 -7.64
N VAL A 401 37.82 -8.49 -8.67
CA VAL A 401 38.24 -8.76 -10.04
C VAL A 401 39.30 -7.72 -10.40
N GLY A 402 40.54 -8.17 -10.59
CA GLY A 402 41.70 -7.31 -10.83
C GLY A 402 42.82 -7.41 -9.79
N MET A 403 42.59 -8.05 -8.63
CA MET A 403 43.72 -8.38 -7.73
C MET A 403 44.59 -9.44 -8.39
N ALA A 404 45.88 -9.15 -8.54
CA ALA A 404 46.83 -10.12 -9.04
C ALA A 404 46.92 -11.29 -8.06
N ALA A 405 47.05 -12.53 -8.56
CA ALA A 405 47.17 -13.71 -7.71
C ALA A 405 48.34 -13.64 -6.70
N ALA A 406 49.30 -12.74 -6.92
CA ALA A 406 50.39 -12.41 -6.00
C ALA A 406 49.92 -11.62 -4.76
N GLU A 407 49.08 -10.59 -4.91
CA GLU A 407 48.56 -9.78 -3.78
C GLU A 407 47.70 -10.61 -2.83
N ARG A 408 46.96 -11.58 -3.37
CA ARG A 408 46.17 -12.53 -2.57
C ARG A 408 47.04 -13.38 -1.65
N ARG A 409 48.20 -13.84 -2.16
CA ARG A 409 49.16 -14.61 -1.37
C ARG A 409 49.81 -13.77 -0.29
N GLU A 410 50.04 -12.48 -0.53
CA GLU A 410 50.60 -11.56 0.46
C GLU A 410 49.60 -11.24 1.59
N GLN A 411 48.31 -11.09 1.28
CA GLN A 411 47.25 -10.92 2.29
C GLN A 411 47.02 -12.19 3.12
N GLU A 412 47.08 -13.37 2.49
CA GLU A 412 46.98 -14.65 3.20
C GLU A 412 48.25 -14.96 4.03
N ALA A 413 49.41 -14.41 3.64
CA ALA A 413 50.68 -14.56 4.34
C ALA A 413 50.92 -13.51 5.44
N THR A 414 50.13 -12.43 5.50
CA THR A 414 50.23 -11.45 6.59
C THR A 414 49.35 -11.92 7.77
N PRO A 415 49.93 -12.34 8.90
CA PRO A 415 49.13 -12.66 10.07
C PRO A 415 48.39 -11.40 10.52
N ARG A 416 47.09 -11.55 10.81
CA ARG A 416 46.26 -10.48 11.40
C ARG A 416 46.86 -10.07 12.74
N THR A 417 47.73 -9.06 12.73
CA THR A 417 48.14 -8.34 13.93
C THR A 417 47.09 -7.27 14.22
N GLY A 418 46.29 -7.49 15.25
CA GLY A 418 45.40 -6.48 15.82
C GLY A 418 44.00 -7.00 16.08
N GLU A 419 43.80 -7.48 17.31
CA GLU A 419 42.53 -7.32 18.04
C GLU A 419 42.10 -5.85 18.13
#